data_AF-A0A3C1G937-F1
#
_entry.id   AF-A0A3C1G937-F1
#
_cell.length_a   1.000
_cell.length_b   1.000
_cell.length_c   1.000
_cell.angle_alpha   90.00
_cell.angle_beta   90.00
_cell.angle_gamma   90.00
#
_symmetry.space_group_name_H-M   'P 1'
#
loop_
_entity.id
_entity.type
_entity.pdbx_description
1 polymer ?
#
loop_
_entity_poly.entity_id
_entity_poly.type
_entity_poly.pdbx_seq_one_letter_code
_entity_poly.pdbx_strand_id
1 'polypeptide(L)' 'TAWKWATLPTWAEMARIYRCHLHVGRVNSARGLAVCRGHGVTSADGTSASKFSVNTPKLGRACRGPVQVRMPGPVP' A
#
# COMPACT_ATOMS: atom_id res chain seq x y z
N THR A 1 8.03 -8.22 3.78
CA THR A 1 7.91 -9.69 3.74
C THR A 1 6.87 -10.06 2.68
N ALA A 2 6.98 -11.23 2.07
CA ALA A 2 5.98 -11.71 1.12
C ALA A 2 4.59 -11.84 1.79
N TRP A 3 4.56 -12.36 3.02
CA TRP A 3 3.34 -12.50 3.83
C TRP A 3 2.49 -11.22 3.93
N LYS A 4 3.11 -10.06 4.17
CA LYS A 4 2.40 -8.77 4.28
C LYS A 4 1.57 -8.48 3.02
N TRP A 5 2.18 -8.69 1.85
CA TRP A 5 1.53 -8.37 0.58
C TRP A 5 0.50 -9.44 0.20
N ALA A 6 0.73 -10.70 0.59
CA ALA A 6 -0.20 -11.80 0.37
C ALA A 6 -1.48 -11.65 1.22
N THR A 7 -1.37 -11.17 2.46
CA THR A 7 -2.53 -11.03 3.37
C THR A 7 -3.23 -9.68 3.29
N LEU A 8 -2.59 -8.65 2.71
CA LEU A 8 -3.17 -7.31 2.58
C LEU A 8 -4.59 -7.28 2.00
N PRO A 9 -4.94 -8.05 0.95
CA PRO A 9 -6.30 -8.05 0.41
C PRO A 9 -7.35 -8.49 1.44
N THR A 10 -7.04 -9.51 2.25
CA THR A 10 -7.93 -10.01 3.31
C THR A 10 -8.15 -8.94 4.38
N TRP A 11 -7.08 -8.27 4.82
CA TRP A 11 -7.19 -7.19 5.81
C TRP A 11 -7.96 -5.98 5.26
N ALA A 12 -7.77 -5.64 4.00
CA ALA A 12 -8.50 -4.56 3.33
C ALA A 12 -9.99 -4.87 3.25
N GLU A 13 -10.35 -6.11 2.91
CA GLU A 13 -11.74 -6.54 2.87
C GLU A 13 -12.39 -6.51 4.25
N MET A 14 -11.69 -6.99 5.29
CA MET A 14 -12.16 -6.86 6.67
C MET A 14 -12.37 -5.39 7.05
N ALA A 15 -11.41 -4.51 6.75
CA ALA A 15 -11.52 -3.10 7.07
C ALA A 15 -12.72 -2.44 6.38
N ARG A 16 -13.01 -2.84 5.14
CA ARG A 16 -14.19 -2.40 4.40
C ARG A 16 -15.49 -2.88 5.04
N ILE A 17 -15.58 -4.17 5.40
CA ILE A 17 -16.77 -4.78 6.02
C ILE A 17 -17.07 -4.13 7.38
N TYR A 18 -16.05 -4.00 8.22
CA TYR A 18 -16.18 -3.46 9.57
C TYR A 18 -16.08 -1.92 9.62
N ARG A 19 -15.94 -1.26 8.47
CA ARG A 19 -15.80 0.20 8.34
C ARG A 19 -14.70 0.78 9.24
N CYS A 20 -13.57 0.09 9.34
CA CYS A 20 -12.45 0.52 10.17
C CYS A 20 -11.25 1.01 9.33
N HIS A 21 -10.33 1.70 9.99
CA HIS A 21 -9.12 2.20 9.34
C HIS A 21 -8.06 1.10 9.20
N LEU A 22 -7.52 0.95 8.00
CA LEU A 22 -6.40 0.07 7.74
C LEU A 22 -5.11 0.89 7.59
N HIS A 23 -4.15 0.63 8.47
CA HIS A 23 -2.80 1.20 8.40
C HIS A 23 -1.77 0.12 8.03
N VAL A 24 -0.89 0.41 7.07
CA VAL A 24 0.18 -0.51 6.67
C VAL A 24 1.54 0.11 6.96
N GLY A 25 2.25 -0.46 7.94
CA GLY A 25 3.55 0.08 8.32
C GLY A 25 4.72 -0.39 7.47
N ARG A 26 5.82 0.36 7.50
CA ARG A 26 7.09 0.07 6.80
C ARG A 26 6.94 -0.10 5.27
N VAL A 27 6.24 0.82 4.62
CA VAL A 27 6.07 0.91 3.17
C VAL A 27 7.10 1.89 2.60
N ASN A 28 8.27 1.37 2.23
CA ASN A 28 9.43 2.19 1.82
C ASN A 28 9.57 2.39 0.29
N SER A 29 8.60 1.90 -0.51
CA SER A 29 8.69 1.93 -1.96
C SER A 29 7.42 2.46 -2.61
N ALA A 30 7.58 3.09 -3.78
CA ALA A 30 6.47 3.57 -4.59
C ALA A 30 5.53 2.42 -5.01
N ARG A 31 6.08 1.24 -5.31
CA ARG A 31 5.28 0.04 -5.61
C ARG A 31 4.42 -0.38 -4.43
N GLY A 32 4.98 -0.38 -3.21
CA GLY A 32 4.22 -0.71 -2.01
C GLY A 32 3.09 0.29 -1.76
N LEU A 33 3.34 1.59 -1.91
CA LEU A 33 2.30 2.62 -1.78
C LEU A 33 1.20 2.46 -2.82
N ALA A 34 1.55 2.16 -4.07
CA ALA A 34 0.56 1.91 -5.12
C ALA A 34 -0.31 0.69 -4.81
N VAL A 35 0.28 -0.38 -4.27
CA VAL A 35 -0.44 -1.59 -3.82
C VAL A 35 -1.38 -1.26 -2.67
N CYS A 36 -0.89 -0.60 -1.60
CA CYS A 36 -1.71 -0.17 -0.47
C CYS A 36 -2.92 0.64 -0.93
N ARG A 37 -2.67 1.62 -1.80
CA ARG A 37 -3.71 2.48 -2.35
C ARG A 37 -4.72 1.71 -3.20
N GLY A 38 -4.26 0.73 -3.99
CA GLY A 38 -5.14 -0.15 -4.76
C GLY A 38 -6.08 -1.01 -3.93
N HIS A 39 -5.73 -1.28 -2.67
CA HIS A 39 -6.57 -1.98 -1.71
C HIS A 39 -7.37 -1.04 -0.78
N GLY A 40 -7.34 0.28 -1.00
CA GLY A 40 -8.08 1.22 -0.14
C GLY A 40 -7.48 1.36 1.27
N VAL A 41 -6.20 1.05 1.45
CA VAL A 41 -5.49 1.32 2.71
C VAL A 41 -5.59 2.81 3.06
N THR A 42 -6.00 3.10 4.30
CA THR A 42 -6.22 4.48 4.77
C THR A 42 -4.90 5.23 4.92
N SER A 43 -3.89 4.59 5.50
CA SER A 43 -2.60 5.24 5.75
C SER A 43 -1.45 4.24 5.73
N ALA A 44 -0.25 4.74 5.45
CA ALA A 44 0.97 3.94 5.49
C ALA A 44 2.14 4.80 5.96
N ASP A 45 3.05 4.21 6.74
CA ASP A 45 4.30 4.85 7.17
C ASP A 45 5.51 4.16 6.55
N GLY A 46 6.64 4.87 6.52
CA GLY A 46 7.91 4.33 6.08
C GLY A 46 9.02 5.34 6.30
N THR A 47 10.26 4.86 6.37
CA THR A 47 11.43 5.71 6.58
C THR A 47 12.01 6.26 5.28
N SER A 48 11.48 5.86 4.11
CA SER A 48 12.02 6.28 2.82
C SER A 48 11.94 7.79 2.61
N ALA A 49 10.82 8.44 2.95
CA ALA A 49 10.67 9.89 2.82
C ALA A 49 11.49 10.66 3.87
N SER A 50 11.60 10.14 5.10
CA SER A 50 12.33 10.82 6.19
C SER A 50 13.84 10.65 6.11
N LYS A 51 14.34 9.49 5.66
CA LYS A 51 15.78 9.22 5.49
C LYS A 51 16.31 9.66 4.13
N PHE A 52 15.48 9.61 3.09
CA PHE A 52 15.88 9.89 1.71
C PHE A 52 14.89 10.88 1.07
N SER A 53 15.03 12.16 1.39
CA SER A 53 14.14 13.23 0.91
C SER A 53 13.96 13.26 -0.61
N VAL A 54 14.98 12.82 -1.37
CA VAL A 54 14.94 12.66 -2.83
C VAL A 54 13.84 11.71 -3.33
N ASN A 55 13.35 10.80 -2.48
CA ASN A 55 12.28 9.87 -2.83
C ASN A 55 10.88 10.49 -2.65
N THR A 56 10.74 11.61 -1.94
CA THR A 56 9.44 12.22 -1.62
C THR A 56 8.59 12.50 -2.87
N PRO A 57 9.10 13.08 -3.97
CA PRO A 57 8.30 13.28 -5.18
C PRO A 57 7.80 11.96 -5.78
N LYS A 58 8.64 10.92 -5.81
CA LYS A 58 8.31 9.60 -6.34
C LYS A 58 7.25 8.90 -5.50
N LEU A 59 7.37 8.96 -4.17
CA LEU A 59 6.40 8.41 -3.23
C LEU A 59 5.07 9.18 -3.31
N GLY A 60 5.12 10.51 -3.35
CA GLY A 60 3.93 11.35 -3.50
C GLY A 60 3.15 11.08 -4.79
N ARG A 61 3.83 10.83 -5.91
CA ARG A 61 3.18 10.40 -7.16
C ARG A 61 2.48 9.05 -7.00
N ALA A 62 3.07 8.08 -6.28
CA ALA A 62 2.42 6.79 -6.05
C ALA A 62 1.13 6.91 -5.20
N CYS A 63 1.12 7.83 -4.22
CA CYS A 63 -0.05 8.13 -3.41
C CYS A 63 -1.19 8.83 -4.18
N ARG A 64 -0.88 9.56 -5.27
CA ARG A 64 -1.85 10.40 -6.00
C ARG A 64 -2.16 9.94 -7.43
N GLY A 65 -1.36 9.05 -8.00
CA GLY A 65 -1.48 8.62 -9.39
C GLY A 65 -2.78 7.85 -9.66
N PRO A 66 -3.02 7.32 -10.86
CA PRO A 66 -4.17 6.42 -11.12
C PRO A 66 -4.03 5.10 -10.33
N VAL A 67 -5.15 4.50 -9.91
CA VAL A 67 -5.11 3.18 -9.24
C VAL A 67 -4.98 2.17 -10.38
N GLN A 68 -3.82 1.52 -10.51
CA GLN A 68 -3.71 0.39 -11.41
C GLN A 68 -3.82 -0.90 -10.60
N VAL A 69 -5.04 -1.42 -10.47
CA VAL A 69 -5.25 -2.76 -9.92
C VAL A 69 -4.95 -3.76 -11.05
N ARG A 70 -3.69 -4.15 -11.20
CA ARG A 70 -3.39 -5.47 -11.79
C ARG A 70 -3.36 -6.46 -10.64
N MET A 71 -4.49 -7.13 -10.41
CA MET A 71 -4.55 -8.28 -9.50
C MET A 71 -3.46 -9.27 -9.96
N PRO A 72 -2.59 -9.78 -9.07
CA PRO A 72 -1.91 -11.02 -9.38
C PRO A 72 -2.99 -12.08 -9.63
N GLY A 73 -2.89 -12.81 -10.73
CA GLY A 73 -3.80 -13.93 -11.01
C GLY A 73 -3.81 -14.93 -9.85
N PRO A 74 -4.83 -15.80 -9.77
CA PRO A 74 -4.95 -16.76 -8.69
C PRO A 74 -3.64 -17.52 -8.51
N VAL A 75 -3.16 -17.57 -7.27
CA VAL A 75 -2.06 -18.45 -6.88
C VAL A 75 -2.62 -19.88 -6.94
N PRO A 76 -1.96 -20.84 -7.62
CA PRO A 76 -2.46 -22.21 -7.74
C PRO A 76 -2.62 -22.89 -6.39
#